data_AF-A0A7S1U4Q6-F1
#
_entry.id   AF-A0A7S1U4Q6-F1
#
_cell.length_a   1.000
_cell.length_b   1.000
_cell.length_c   1.000
_cell.angle_alpha   90.00
_cell.angle_beta   90.00
_cell.angle_gamma   90.00
#
_symmetry.space_group_name_H-M   'P 1'
#
loop_
_entity.id
_entity.type
_entity.pdbx_description
1 polymer ?
#
loop_
_entity_poly.entity_id
_entity_poly.type
_entity_poly.pdbx_seq_one_letter_code
_entity_poly.pdbx_strand_id
1 'polypeptide(L)'
;MMRRTLAALSLAMGLGLGLGFRLPPAQGLRQAPLTRLQVAELAGPAAAAVAPEPREPRGDKGSKQGGVGVLLLNLGGPERTEDVEPFLYNLFADPDIIRLPNSIGWLQKPLATFVSKRRAPKSRAAYDSIGGGSPLGDWTRAQARALEDSIAAAAGSAPPEVRALLEASPARAYIAMRYWYPFTEEALEKIAADGIQQLVVLPLYPQFSVSTSGSSLRVLQQRFYSDPDTWGPQRLQHTVVPFWYQRPGYVRSMQRIVMGEVEKYSPEERAEGVHVLFSAHGVPKSYVEAGDPYEAQIERCVELISAGLPEDVTSHLSFQSRVGPIEWLRPYTDDKLRELGTGGVKNLVAVPISFVSEHIETLEEMDMEYREVAEEAGINGWRRAPALNTDQEFVDDMASAVIEALCSPAVSIAEACAANNVELEEKPLYQRYGMQNMPGVYDSGDDRSGRSGGGHGAPAVAVGHQEEVTHHNGEGGSGHMLSSYVPPAAWAQNPGRNADIYTRKTQNLSIGPDGRNEDEGPAFARIWQPRILGARLSEAGVLGAFFVEMCQVKGGNFLSLFGL
;
A
#
# COMPACT_ATOMS: atom_id res chain seq x y z
N MET A 1 1.32 0.64 41.46
CA MET A 1 0.56 0.86 40.22
C MET A 1 0.80 2.25 39.62
N MET A 2 0.54 3.36 40.32
CA MET A 2 0.72 4.75 39.84
C MET A 2 2.12 5.12 39.28
N ARG A 3 3.19 4.51 39.80
CA ARG A 3 4.58 4.79 39.37
C ARG A 3 5.00 4.12 38.05
N ARG A 4 4.34 3.02 37.66
CA ARG A 4 4.56 2.38 36.34
C ARG A 4 3.82 3.13 35.23
N THR A 5 2.70 3.76 35.55
CA THR A 5 1.91 4.61 34.66
C THR A 5 2.66 5.90 34.28
N LEU A 6 3.40 6.51 35.21
CA LEU A 6 4.19 7.73 34.96
C LEU A 6 5.46 7.48 34.11
N ALA A 7 6.07 6.29 34.22
CA ALA A 7 7.22 5.92 33.40
C ALA A 7 6.83 5.68 31.93
N ALA A 8 5.65 5.09 31.68
CA ALA A 8 5.12 4.92 30.34
C ALA A 8 4.74 6.26 29.67
N LEU A 9 4.21 7.23 30.45
CA LEU A 9 3.96 8.58 29.94
C LEU A 9 5.25 9.35 29.62
N SER A 10 6.32 9.18 30.40
CA SER A 10 7.59 9.88 30.16
C SER A 10 8.31 9.38 28.89
N LEU A 11 8.20 8.08 28.58
CA LEU A 11 8.74 7.50 27.35
C LEU A 11 7.97 7.94 26.09
N ALA A 12 6.66 8.15 26.20
CA ALA A 12 5.83 8.65 25.09
C ALA A 12 5.99 10.15 24.82
N MET A 13 6.45 10.93 25.81
CA MET A 13 6.54 12.40 25.74
C MET A 13 7.96 12.96 25.62
N GLY A 14 9.00 12.12 25.57
CA GLY A 14 10.38 12.59 25.38
C GLY A 14 10.94 13.43 26.54
N LEU A 15 10.48 13.22 27.77
CA LEU A 15 10.99 13.89 28.97
C LEU A 15 11.87 12.92 29.76
N GLY A 16 13.19 13.11 29.68
CA GLY A 16 14.17 12.27 30.37
C GLY A 16 14.19 12.54 31.89
N LEU A 17 13.80 11.54 32.68
CA LEU A 17 14.11 11.46 34.11
C LEU A 17 14.92 10.20 34.36
N GLY A 18 16.21 10.37 34.61
CA GLY A 18 17.15 9.30 34.90
C GLY A 18 16.91 8.69 36.29
N LEU A 19 16.49 7.43 36.33
CA LEU A 19 16.53 6.59 37.52
C LEU A 19 17.09 5.22 37.11
N GLY A 20 18.35 4.98 37.44
CA GLY A 20 19.06 3.73 37.16
C GLY A 20 18.61 2.61 38.09
N PHE A 21 18.25 1.45 37.53
CA PHE A 21 18.12 0.20 38.26
C PHE A 21 18.73 -0.95 37.44
N ARG A 22 19.56 -1.75 38.12
CA ARG A 22 20.28 -2.92 37.61
C ARG A 22 19.36 -4.14 37.67
N LEU A 23 19.11 -4.81 36.54
CA LEU A 23 18.45 -6.13 36.50
C LEU A 23 19.51 -7.25 36.46
N PRO A 24 19.27 -8.42 37.08
CA PRO A 24 20.22 -9.54 37.10
C PRO A 24 20.26 -10.27 35.75
N PRO A 25 21.35 -11.00 35.43
CA PRO A 25 21.55 -11.59 34.12
C PRO A 25 20.61 -12.78 33.86
N ALA A 26 19.98 -12.80 32.69
CA ALA A 26 19.23 -13.95 32.20
C ALA A 26 20.20 -15.05 31.73
N GLN A 27 20.05 -16.25 32.28
CA GLN A 27 20.77 -17.44 31.85
C GLN A 27 20.27 -17.89 30.48
N GLY A 28 21.18 -17.97 29.51
CA GLY A 28 20.88 -18.39 28.15
C GLY A 28 20.64 -19.90 28.06
N LEU A 29 19.50 -20.28 27.49
CA LEU A 29 19.29 -21.60 26.91
C LEU A 29 19.48 -21.47 25.39
N ARG A 30 20.64 -21.92 24.90
CA ARG A 30 20.87 -22.15 23.48
C ARG A 30 20.07 -23.39 23.06
N GLN A 31 19.17 -23.25 22.10
CA GLN A 31 18.66 -24.39 21.33
C GLN A 31 19.30 -24.37 19.94
N ALA A 32 19.87 -25.51 19.56
CA ALA A 32 20.49 -25.74 18.25
C ALA A 32 19.40 -25.99 17.18
N PRO A 33 19.67 -25.74 15.89
CA PRO A 33 18.67 -25.92 14.83
C PRO A 33 18.38 -27.40 14.60
N LEU A 34 17.09 -27.76 14.51
CA LEU A 34 16.63 -29.10 14.18
C LEU A 34 16.78 -29.36 12.67
N THR A 35 17.31 -30.52 12.30
CA THR A 35 17.44 -30.96 10.91
C THR A 35 16.13 -31.51 10.36
N ARG A 36 16.00 -31.46 9.02
CA ARG A 36 14.81 -31.71 8.19
C ARG A 36 14.11 -33.09 8.37
N LEU A 37 14.62 -33.95 9.24
CA LEU A 37 14.08 -35.30 9.50
C LEU A 37 13.34 -35.44 10.84
N GLN A 38 13.32 -34.42 11.70
CA GLN A 38 12.57 -34.44 12.98
C GLN A 38 11.20 -33.75 12.92
N VAL A 39 10.82 -33.17 11.78
CA VAL A 39 9.52 -32.50 11.58
C VAL A 39 8.41 -33.51 11.20
N ALA A 40 8.76 -34.73 10.81
CA ALA A 40 7.80 -35.70 10.27
C ALA A 40 7.06 -36.56 11.32
N GLU A 41 7.39 -36.46 12.62
CA GLU A 41 6.84 -37.38 13.65
C GLU A 41 5.91 -36.71 14.69
N LEU A 42 5.55 -35.43 14.49
CA LEU A 42 4.56 -34.71 15.33
C LEU A 42 3.18 -34.59 14.67
N ALA A 43 2.98 -35.16 13.48
CA ALA A 43 1.68 -35.20 12.81
C ALA A 43 0.89 -36.45 13.25
N GLY A 44 0.13 -36.33 14.34
CA GLY A 44 -0.91 -37.30 14.69
C GLY A 44 -2.10 -37.22 13.71
N PRO A 45 -2.94 -38.28 13.62
CA PRO A 45 -3.98 -38.38 12.60
C PRO A 45 -5.08 -37.34 12.81
N ALA A 46 -5.37 -36.58 11.75
CA ALA A 46 -6.46 -35.63 11.69
C ALA A 46 -7.81 -36.33 11.93
N ALA A 47 -8.56 -35.86 12.92
CA ALA A 47 -9.95 -36.23 13.10
C ALA A 47 -10.75 -35.75 11.88
N ALA A 48 -11.42 -36.68 11.21
CA ALA A 48 -12.23 -36.42 10.03
C ALA A 48 -13.39 -35.46 10.39
N ALA A 49 -13.28 -34.20 9.97
CA ALA A 49 -14.40 -33.28 9.93
C ALA A 49 -15.32 -33.72 8.78
N VAL A 50 -16.58 -34.01 9.12
CA VAL A 50 -17.63 -34.35 8.15
C VAL A 50 -17.83 -33.16 7.22
N ALA A 51 -17.50 -33.34 5.94
CA ALA A 51 -17.78 -32.36 4.90
C ALA A 51 -19.30 -32.13 4.80
N PRO A 52 -19.80 -30.88 4.77
CA PRO A 52 -21.20 -30.63 4.47
C PRO A 52 -21.48 -31.03 3.01
N GLU A 53 -22.55 -31.79 2.79
CA GLU A 53 -22.94 -32.27 1.46
C GLU A 53 -23.23 -31.12 0.48
N PRO A 54 -22.99 -31.32 -0.84
CA PRO A 54 -23.33 -30.34 -1.86
C PRO A 54 -24.85 -30.14 -1.89
N ARG A 55 -25.32 -28.92 -1.61
CA ARG A 55 -26.72 -28.57 -1.81
C ARG A 55 -27.00 -28.43 -3.31
N GLU A 56 -27.92 -29.23 -3.83
CA GLU A 56 -28.43 -29.04 -5.19
C GLU A 56 -28.99 -27.61 -5.37
N PRO A 57 -28.75 -26.97 -6.53
CA PRO A 57 -29.31 -25.66 -6.81
C PRO A 57 -30.82 -25.78 -6.97
N ARG A 58 -31.58 -25.24 -6.01
CA ARG A 58 -33.01 -24.98 -6.21
C ARG A 58 -33.14 -23.94 -7.30
N GLY A 59 -33.73 -24.35 -8.42
CA GLY A 59 -34.08 -23.45 -9.51
C GLY A 59 -35.09 -22.42 -9.03
N ASP A 60 -34.61 -21.21 -8.75
CA ASP A 60 -35.46 -20.03 -8.69
C ASP A 60 -35.49 -19.39 -10.08
N LYS A 61 -36.67 -19.36 -10.69
CA LYS A 61 -36.88 -18.78 -12.01
C LYS A 61 -37.14 -17.28 -11.84
N GLY A 62 -36.09 -16.47 -12.06
CA GLY A 62 -36.26 -15.05 -12.39
C GLY A 62 -35.65 -14.03 -11.44
N SER A 63 -34.61 -14.35 -10.67
CA SER A 63 -33.80 -13.28 -10.08
C SER A 63 -33.06 -12.55 -11.21
N LYS A 64 -33.26 -11.23 -11.33
CA LYS A 64 -32.32 -10.39 -12.09
C LYS A 64 -30.95 -10.66 -11.49
N GLN A 65 -30.02 -11.23 -12.25
CA GLN A 65 -28.63 -11.34 -11.81
C GLN A 65 -28.14 -9.92 -11.57
N GLY A 66 -27.77 -9.61 -10.32
CA GLY A 66 -27.27 -8.31 -9.94
C GLY A 66 -25.92 -8.00 -10.58
N GLY A 67 -25.59 -6.72 -10.66
CA GLY A 67 -24.37 -6.26 -11.32
C GLY A 67 -23.08 -6.68 -10.62
N VAL A 68 -21.97 -6.55 -11.35
CA VAL A 68 -20.61 -6.71 -10.83
C VAL A 68 -20.09 -5.38 -10.31
N GLY A 69 -19.67 -5.37 -9.06
CA GLY A 69 -18.94 -4.26 -8.44
C GLY A 69 -17.47 -4.62 -8.24
N VAL A 70 -16.59 -3.62 -8.37
CA VAL A 70 -15.19 -3.69 -7.98
C VAL A 70 -14.94 -2.62 -6.93
N LEU A 71 -14.68 -3.01 -5.68
CA LEU A 71 -14.37 -2.09 -4.59
C LEU A 71 -12.85 -1.91 -4.48
N LEU A 72 -12.38 -0.74 -4.89
CA LEU A 72 -10.99 -0.31 -4.77
C LEU A 72 -10.73 0.24 -3.37
N LEU A 73 -9.85 -0.44 -2.61
CA LEU A 73 -9.44 0.03 -1.28
C LEU A 73 -8.12 0.79 -1.39
N ASN A 74 -8.06 2.01 -0.86
CA ASN A 74 -6.84 2.80 -0.84
C ASN A 74 -6.80 3.72 0.40
N LEU A 75 -5.69 4.42 0.63
CA LEU A 75 -5.43 5.17 1.86
C LEU A 75 -6.31 6.44 1.92
N GLY A 76 -6.49 7.08 0.77
CA GLY A 76 -7.01 8.44 0.66
C GLY A 76 -5.92 9.48 0.86
N GLY A 77 -6.27 10.73 0.64
CA GLY A 77 -5.38 11.85 0.88
C GLY A 77 -6.19 13.14 0.92
N PRO A 78 -5.74 14.15 1.68
CA PRO A 78 -6.45 15.42 1.80
C PRO A 78 -6.52 16.08 0.43
N GLU A 79 -7.72 16.45 -0.04
CA GLU A 79 -7.89 17.08 -1.36
C GLU A 79 -7.47 18.56 -1.33
N ARG A 80 -7.46 19.18 -0.14
CA ARG A 80 -7.09 20.57 0.08
C ARG A 80 -6.18 20.71 1.31
N THR A 81 -5.43 21.81 1.39
CA THR A 81 -4.58 22.15 2.54
C THR A 81 -5.35 22.20 3.87
N GLU A 82 -6.61 22.64 3.84
CA GLU A 82 -7.47 22.68 5.02
C GLU A 82 -7.77 21.27 5.58
N ASP A 83 -7.79 20.26 4.70
CA ASP A 83 -8.17 18.88 5.00
C ASP A 83 -7.06 18.09 5.70
N VAL A 84 -5.83 18.61 5.69
CA VAL A 84 -4.64 17.91 6.18
C VAL A 84 -4.77 17.50 7.65
N GLU A 85 -5.24 18.39 8.53
CA GLU A 85 -5.37 18.07 9.95
C GLU A 85 -6.46 17.02 10.22
N PRO A 86 -7.69 17.15 9.67
CA PRO A 86 -8.70 16.09 9.74
C PRO A 86 -8.22 14.74 9.18
N PHE A 87 -7.55 14.74 8.03
CA PHE A 87 -6.96 13.53 7.44
C PHE A 87 -5.95 12.87 8.40
N LEU A 88 -5.00 13.65 8.94
CA LEU A 88 -4.02 13.14 9.89
C LEU A 88 -4.68 12.63 11.18
N TYR A 89 -5.76 13.27 11.64
CA TYR A 89 -6.53 12.77 12.78
C TYR A 89 -7.10 11.39 12.49
N ASN A 90 -7.73 11.17 11.33
CA ASN A 90 -8.26 9.86 10.94
C ASN A 90 -7.16 8.79 10.87
N LEU A 91 -6.01 9.15 10.28
CA LEU A 91 -4.84 8.27 10.18
C LEU A 91 -4.31 7.85 11.57
N PHE A 92 -4.09 8.79 12.48
CA PHE A 92 -3.55 8.48 13.82
C PHE A 92 -4.60 7.94 14.79
N ALA A 93 -5.89 8.13 14.51
CA ALA A 93 -6.96 7.50 15.27
C ALA A 93 -7.09 6.00 14.98
N ASP A 94 -6.50 5.52 13.88
CA ASP A 94 -6.50 4.11 13.54
C ASP A 94 -5.54 3.31 14.43
N PRO A 95 -6.06 2.35 15.22
CA PRO A 95 -5.23 1.47 16.01
C PRO A 95 -4.34 0.54 15.19
N ASP A 96 -4.64 0.27 13.91
CA ASP A 96 -3.78 -0.53 13.04
C ASP A 96 -2.56 0.26 12.51
N ILE A 97 -2.58 1.60 12.58
CA ILE A 97 -1.42 2.45 12.26
C ILE A 97 -0.54 2.64 13.49
N ILE A 98 -1.11 3.03 14.63
CA ILE A 98 -0.40 3.13 15.92
C ILE A 98 -1.12 2.27 16.96
N ARG A 99 -0.55 1.10 17.24
CA ARG A 99 -1.08 0.16 18.25
C ARG A 99 -0.70 0.60 19.66
N LEU A 100 -1.62 1.26 20.36
CA LEU A 100 -1.51 1.41 21.81
C LEU A 100 -1.86 0.10 22.53
N PRO A 101 -1.15 -0.26 23.61
CA PRO A 101 -1.54 -1.38 24.46
C PRO A 101 -3.00 -1.26 24.92
N ASN A 102 -3.75 -2.38 24.96
CA ASN A 102 -5.18 -2.40 25.32
C ASN A 102 -5.48 -1.68 26.65
N SER A 103 -4.56 -1.73 27.62
CA SER A 103 -4.70 -1.05 28.92
C SER A 103 -4.77 0.48 28.83
N ILE A 104 -4.31 1.06 27.73
CA ILE A 104 -4.31 2.50 27.46
C ILE A 104 -4.95 2.85 26.11
N GLY A 105 -5.69 1.93 25.49
CA GLY A 105 -6.35 2.16 24.19
C GLY A 105 -7.34 3.34 24.20
N TRP A 106 -7.91 3.66 25.36
CA TRP A 106 -8.76 4.85 25.54
C TRP A 106 -8.03 6.19 25.27
N LEU A 107 -6.69 6.19 25.28
CA LEU A 107 -5.86 7.34 24.92
C LEU A 107 -5.66 7.52 23.40
N GLN A 108 -6.13 6.59 22.56
CA GLN A 108 -5.91 6.67 21.10
C GLN A 108 -6.43 7.98 20.50
N LYS A 109 -7.70 8.35 20.77
CA LYS A 109 -8.30 9.58 20.23
C LYS A 109 -7.63 10.85 20.76
N PRO A 110 -7.38 11.00 22.09
CA PRO A 110 -6.58 12.11 22.60
C PRO A 110 -5.19 12.22 21.96
N LEU A 111 -4.50 11.08 21.78
CA LEU A 111 -3.20 11.03 21.13
C LEU A 111 -3.30 11.48 19.66
N ALA A 112 -4.27 10.96 18.91
CA ALA A 112 -4.52 11.31 17.53
C ALA A 112 -4.73 12.82 17.35
N THR A 113 -5.58 13.43 18.19
CA THR A 113 -5.82 14.89 18.18
C THR A 113 -4.56 15.69 18.46
N PHE A 114 -3.74 15.26 19.41
CA PHE A 114 -2.49 15.96 19.74
C PHE A 114 -1.46 15.84 18.61
N VAL A 115 -1.26 14.63 18.08
CA VAL A 115 -0.29 14.34 17.03
C VAL A 115 -0.70 15.01 15.71
N SER A 116 -1.98 14.95 15.33
CA SER A 116 -2.48 15.58 14.11
C SER A 116 -2.26 17.09 14.13
N LYS A 117 -2.65 17.79 15.20
CA LYS A 117 -2.43 19.24 15.38
C LYS A 117 -0.97 19.62 15.32
N ARG A 118 -0.09 18.83 15.96
CA ARG A 118 1.35 19.08 15.97
C ARG A 118 1.97 18.89 14.59
N ARG A 119 1.52 17.89 13.82
CA ARG A 119 2.07 17.56 12.49
C ARG A 119 1.49 18.39 11.35
N ALA A 120 0.25 18.84 11.49
CA ALA A 120 -0.48 19.54 10.45
C ALA A 120 0.29 20.71 9.80
N PRO A 121 1.03 21.58 10.53
CA PRO A 121 1.77 22.65 9.88
C PRO A 121 2.84 22.17 8.89
N LYS A 122 3.66 21.16 9.27
CA LYS A 122 4.66 20.58 8.35
C LYS A 122 3.96 19.91 7.17
N SER A 123 2.94 19.10 7.44
CA SER A 123 2.23 18.37 6.37
C SER A 123 1.49 19.31 5.42
N ARG A 124 0.92 20.43 5.90
CA ARG A 124 0.30 21.45 5.04
C ARG A 124 1.31 22.04 4.08
N ALA A 125 2.49 22.44 4.57
CA ALA A 125 3.55 22.97 3.72
C ALA A 125 4.00 21.96 2.65
N ALA A 126 4.07 20.67 3.00
CA ALA A 126 4.40 19.60 2.05
C ALA A 126 3.29 19.36 1.02
N TYR A 127 2.00 19.45 1.40
CA TYR A 127 0.91 19.41 0.43
C TYR A 127 0.86 20.67 -0.44
N ASP A 128 1.15 21.85 0.11
CA ASP A 128 1.22 23.11 -0.61
C ASP A 128 2.32 23.10 -1.69
N SER A 129 3.48 22.48 -1.41
CA SER A 129 4.58 22.38 -2.38
C SER A 129 4.25 21.51 -3.60
N ILE A 130 3.28 20.61 -3.49
CA ILE A 130 2.82 19.73 -4.58
C ILE A 130 1.49 20.17 -5.22
N GLY A 131 0.99 21.37 -4.89
CA GLY A 131 -0.22 21.95 -5.49
C GLY A 131 -1.41 22.12 -4.56
N GLY A 132 -1.24 21.94 -3.24
CA GLY A 132 -2.25 22.23 -2.21
C GLY A 132 -3.17 21.06 -1.85
N GLY A 133 -2.85 19.84 -2.28
CA GLY A 133 -3.66 18.65 -2.03
C GLY A 133 -3.02 17.37 -2.57
N SER A 134 -3.55 16.22 -2.17
CA SER A 134 -3.09 14.91 -2.63
C SER A 134 -3.72 14.57 -3.99
N PRO A 135 -2.93 14.25 -5.02
CA PRO A 135 -3.47 13.79 -6.31
C PRO A 135 -3.98 12.33 -6.27
N LEU A 136 -3.79 11.62 -5.15
CA LEU A 136 -4.15 10.21 -5.00
C LEU A 136 -5.63 9.95 -5.32
N GLY A 137 -6.53 10.84 -4.89
CA GLY A 137 -7.97 10.72 -5.14
C GLY A 137 -8.30 10.80 -6.62
N ASP A 138 -7.70 11.75 -7.34
CA ASP A 138 -7.90 11.91 -8.78
C ASP A 138 -7.34 10.74 -9.58
N TRP A 139 -6.14 10.26 -9.23
CA TRP A 139 -5.57 9.08 -9.86
C TRP A 139 -6.39 7.83 -9.61
N THR A 140 -6.90 7.63 -8.39
CA THR A 140 -7.77 6.49 -8.08
C THR A 140 -9.08 6.56 -8.86
N ARG A 141 -9.67 7.76 -9.02
CA ARG A 141 -10.85 7.97 -9.88
C ARG A 141 -10.56 7.69 -11.35
N ALA A 142 -9.38 8.05 -11.85
CA ALA A 142 -8.97 7.77 -13.22
C ALA A 142 -8.71 6.28 -13.44
N GLN A 143 -8.04 5.61 -12.49
CA GLN A 143 -7.84 4.16 -12.48
C GLN A 143 -9.16 3.40 -12.44
N ALA A 144 -10.12 3.83 -11.62
CA ALA A 144 -11.45 3.21 -11.56
C ALA A 144 -12.16 3.22 -12.93
N ARG A 145 -12.14 4.37 -13.63
CA ARG A 145 -12.72 4.48 -14.98
C ARG A 145 -11.97 3.61 -15.99
N ALA A 146 -10.64 3.68 -16.01
CA ALA A 146 -9.83 2.88 -16.92
C ALA A 146 -10.03 1.37 -16.67
N LEU A 147 -10.21 0.96 -15.40
CA LEU A 147 -10.50 -0.41 -15.02
C LEU A 147 -11.87 -0.88 -15.52
N GLU A 148 -12.92 -0.05 -15.41
CA GLU A 148 -14.23 -0.36 -16.01
C GLU A 148 -14.11 -0.60 -17.52
N ASP A 149 -13.38 0.29 -18.22
CA ASP A 149 -13.15 0.19 -19.67
C ASP A 149 -12.36 -1.09 -20.03
N SER A 150 -11.29 -1.41 -19.29
CA SER A 150 -10.49 -2.61 -19.52
C SER A 150 -11.25 -3.91 -19.20
N ILE A 151 -12.10 -3.93 -18.17
CA ILE A 151 -12.98 -5.08 -17.90
C ILE A 151 -13.97 -5.27 -19.04
N ALA A 152 -14.58 -4.19 -19.54
CA ALA A 152 -15.50 -4.25 -20.67
C ALA A 152 -14.82 -4.76 -21.94
N ALA A 153 -13.59 -4.30 -22.21
CA ALA A 153 -12.80 -4.77 -23.35
C ALA A 153 -12.40 -6.25 -23.23
N ALA A 154 -12.11 -6.73 -22.01
CA ALA A 154 -11.72 -8.11 -21.74
C ALA A 154 -12.90 -9.09 -21.61
N ALA A 155 -14.14 -8.60 -21.47
CA ALA A 155 -15.32 -9.42 -21.22
C ALA A 155 -15.54 -10.53 -22.29
N GLY A 156 -15.25 -10.24 -23.56
CA GLY A 156 -15.37 -11.20 -24.66
C GLY A 156 -14.39 -12.38 -24.58
N SER A 157 -13.31 -12.24 -23.82
CA SER A 157 -12.30 -13.29 -23.56
C SER A 157 -12.52 -14.00 -22.23
N ALA A 158 -13.44 -13.51 -21.39
CA ALA A 158 -13.75 -14.12 -20.10
C ALA A 158 -14.46 -15.48 -20.27
N PRO A 159 -14.36 -16.38 -19.27
CA PRO A 159 -15.11 -17.64 -19.25
C PRO A 159 -16.63 -17.43 -19.37
N PRO A 160 -17.39 -18.39 -19.92
CA PRO A 160 -18.81 -18.19 -20.25
C PRO A 160 -19.69 -17.67 -19.11
N GLU A 161 -19.43 -18.11 -17.87
CA GLU A 161 -20.18 -17.69 -16.68
C GLU A 161 -19.93 -16.23 -16.30
N VAL A 162 -18.66 -15.79 -16.28
CA VAL A 162 -18.29 -14.39 -16.00
C VAL A 162 -18.67 -13.49 -17.17
N ARG A 163 -18.55 -13.97 -18.40
CA ARG A 163 -19.01 -13.25 -19.58
C ARG A 163 -20.50 -12.93 -19.51
N ALA A 164 -21.33 -13.93 -19.19
CA ALA A 164 -22.77 -13.72 -19.06
C ALA A 164 -23.10 -12.67 -17.97
N LEU A 165 -22.35 -12.67 -16.87
CA LEU A 165 -22.47 -11.70 -15.78
C LEU A 165 -22.12 -10.27 -16.25
N LEU A 166 -20.99 -10.11 -16.97
CA LEU A 166 -20.52 -8.82 -17.49
C LEU A 166 -21.37 -8.30 -18.67
N GLU A 167 -21.96 -9.19 -19.49
CA GLU A 167 -22.89 -8.82 -20.56
C GLU A 167 -24.27 -8.42 -20.02
N ALA A 168 -24.71 -9.02 -18.91
CA ALA A 168 -25.98 -8.67 -18.27
C ALA A 168 -25.94 -7.28 -17.64
N SER A 169 -24.80 -6.90 -17.06
CA SER A 169 -24.57 -5.55 -16.53
C SER A 169 -23.09 -5.20 -16.60
N PRO A 170 -22.72 -4.01 -17.12
CA PRO A 170 -21.35 -3.52 -17.05
C PRO A 170 -20.84 -3.53 -15.61
N ALA A 171 -19.58 -3.91 -15.42
CA ALA A 171 -18.92 -3.80 -14.13
C ALA A 171 -18.81 -2.33 -13.71
N ARG A 172 -18.95 -2.07 -12.41
CA ARG A 172 -18.82 -0.73 -11.81
C ARG A 172 -17.74 -0.70 -10.76
N ALA A 173 -16.88 0.29 -10.80
CA ALA A 173 -15.83 0.51 -9.82
C ALA A 173 -16.29 1.48 -8.73
N TYR A 174 -16.04 1.12 -7.48
CA TYR A 174 -16.31 1.89 -6.29
C TYR A 174 -15.00 2.16 -5.56
N ILE A 175 -14.88 3.33 -4.97
CA ILE A 175 -13.66 3.73 -4.26
C ILE A 175 -14.01 3.82 -2.78
N ALA A 176 -13.21 3.17 -1.94
CA ALA A 176 -13.25 3.32 -0.49
C ALA A 176 -11.86 3.70 0.01
N MET A 177 -11.75 4.92 0.51
CA MET A 177 -10.56 5.48 1.09
C MET A 177 -10.57 5.29 2.60
N ARG A 178 -9.44 4.90 3.17
CA ARG A 178 -9.36 4.54 4.59
C ARG A 178 -9.43 5.75 5.53
N TYR A 179 -8.80 6.87 5.16
CA TYR A 179 -8.66 8.05 6.02
C TYR A 179 -9.17 9.36 5.41
N TRP A 180 -9.63 9.32 4.15
CA TRP A 180 -10.27 10.44 3.50
C TRP A 180 -11.50 10.00 2.71
N TYR A 181 -12.19 10.95 2.07
CA TYR A 181 -13.38 10.65 1.27
C TYR A 181 -13.05 10.07 -0.11
N PRO A 182 -13.97 9.29 -0.71
CA PRO A 182 -15.14 8.67 -0.07
C PRO A 182 -14.72 7.55 0.89
N PHE A 183 -15.30 7.47 2.10
CA PHE A 183 -14.99 6.37 3.01
C PHE A 183 -15.69 5.07 2.59
N THR A 184 -15.37 3.98 3.30
CA THR A 184 -15.95 2.66 3.08
C THR A 184 -17.48 2.69 3.14
N GLU A 185 -18.05 3.47 4.04
CA GLU A 185 -19.49 3.61 4.23
C GLU A 185 -20.17 4.20 2.99
N GLU A 186 -19.68 5.31 2.45
CA GLU A 186 -20.25 5.91 1.24
C GLU A 186 -20.08 5.02 0.01
N ALA A 187 -18.99 4.24 -0.06
CA ALA A 187 -18.80 3.26 -1.12
C ALA A 187 -19.84 2.13 -1.03
N LEU A 188 -20.07 1.61 0.17
CA LEU A 188 -21.07 0.57 0.42
C LEU A 188 -22.49 1.07 0.14
N GLU A 189 -22.85 2.27 0.57
CA GLU A 189 -24.16 2.86 0.26
C GLU A 189 -24.44 2.89 -1.25
N LYS A 190 -23.44 3.24 -2.06
CA LYS A 190 -23.54 3.22 -3.53
C LYS A 190 -23.66 1.79 -4.09
N ILE A 191 -22.87 0.86 -3.59
CA ILE A 191 -22.94 -0.57 -3.97
C ILE A 191 -24.35 -1.13 -3.72
N ALA A 192 -24.95 -0.81 -2.57
CA ALA A 192 -26.32 -1.21 -2.25
C ALA A 192 -27.36 -0.54 -3.16
N ALA A 193 -27.21 0.77 -3.40
CA ALA A 193 -28.11 1.54 -4.27
C ALA A 193 -28.11 1.04 -5.72
N ASP A 194 -26.94 0.62 -6.22
CA ASP A 194 -26.77 0.09 -7.58
C ASP A 194 -27.21 -1.39 -7.71
N GLY A 195 -27.57 -2.05 -6.60
CA GLY A 195 -28.05 -3.43 -6.60
C GLY A 195 -26.98 -4.45 -6.99
N ILE A 196 -25.71 -4.17 -6.66
CA ILE A 196 -24.59 -5.08 -6.89
C ILE A 196 -24.77 -6.35 -6.06
N GLN A 197 -24.54 -7.51 -6.68
CA GLN A 197 -24.63 -8.82 -6.02
C GLN A 197 -23.33 -9.61 -6.06
N GLN A 198 -22.40 -9.22 -6.94
CA GLN A 198 -21.07 -9.81 -7.06
C GLN A 198 -20.04 -8.70 -6.83
N LEU A 199 -19.25 -8.78 -5.77
CA LEU A 199 -18.29 -7.75 -5.39
C LEU A 199 -16.86 -8.31 -5.37
N VAL A 200 -15.99 -7.76 -6.22
CA VAL A 200 -14.55 -8.00 -6.11
C VAL A 200 -13.94 -6.89 -5.26
N VAL A 201 -13.28 -7.25 -4.16
CA VAL A 201 -12.55 -6.30 -3.31
C VAL A 201 -11.08 -6.31 -3.74
N LEU A 202 -10.61 -5.17 -4.24
CA LEU A 202 -9.26 -5.01 -4.79
C LEU A 202 -8.53 -3.89 -4.02
N PRO A 203 -7.68 -4.23 -3.05
CA PRO A 203 -6.77 -3.25 -2.46
C PRO A 203 -5.77 -2.73 -3.49
N LEU A 204 -5.62 -1.41 -3.60
CA LEU A 204 -4.63 -0.77 -4.48
C LEU A 204 -3.21 -0.75 -3.88
N TYR A 205 -2.92 -1.74 -3.03
CA TYR A 205 -1.60 -2.03 -2.48
C TYR A 205 -1.15 -3.38 -3.05
N PRO A 206 -0.11 -3.44 -3.90
CA PRO A 206 0.35 -4.71 -4.47
C PRO A 206 0.81 -5.69 -3.39
N GLN A 207 1.50 -5.16 -2.38
CA GLN A 207 1.98 -5.89 -1.21
C GLN A 207 1.00 -5.70 -0.05
N PHE A 208 0.67 -6.79 0.63
CA PHE A 208 -0.17 -6.75 1.82
C PHE A 208 0.62 -6.24 3.03
N SER A 209 0.02 -5.33 3.80
CA SER A 209 0.41 -5.05 5.18
C SER A 209 -0.81 -4.96 6.08
N VAL A 210 -0.63 -5.26 7.37
CA VAL A 210 -1.66 -5.11 8.40
C VAL A 210 -2.12 -3.66 8.55
N SER A 211 -1.25 -2.69 8.26
CA SER A 211 -1.51 -1.26 8.39
C SER A 211 -2.23 -0.65 7.18
N THR A 212 -2.28 -1.36 6.04
CA THR A 212 -2.90 -0.89 4.78
C THR A 212 -4.10 -1.75 4.39
N SER A 213 -3.88 -2.82 3.62
CA SER A 213 -4.91 -3.78 3.19
C SER A 213 -5.62 -4.39 4.40
N GLY A 214 -4.87 -4.79 5.43
CA GLY A 214 -5.43 -5.36 6.66
C GLY A 214 -6.40 -4.42 7.38
N SER A 215 -6.02 -3.14 7.54
CA SER A 215 -6.90 -2.14 8.17
C SER A 215 -8.19 -1.93 7.37
N SER A 216 -8.07 -1.78 6.04
CA SER A 216 -9.22 -1.55 5.16
C SER A 216 -10.18 -2.74 5.14
N LEU A 217 -9.63 -3.97 5.04
CA LEU A 217 -10.39 -5.21 5.09
C LEU A 217 -11.08 -5.42 6.44
N ARG A 218 -10.44 -5.05 7.56
CA ARG A 218 -11.04 -5.15 8.89
C ARG A 218 -12.27 -4.23 9.03
N VAL A 219 -12.20 -3.00 8.51
CA VAL A 219 -13.35 -2.09 8.51
C VAL A 219 -14.49 -2.65 7.65
N LEU A 220 -14.17 -3.15 6.46
CA LEU A 220 -15.14 -3.77 5.57
C LEU A 220 -15.82 -4.98 6.23
N GLN A 221 -15.03 -5.85 6.85
CA GLN A 221 -15.52 -7.02 7.57
C GLN A 221 -16.48 -6.64 8.71
N GLN A 222 -16.16 -5.60 9.48
CA GLN A 222 -17.05 -5.11 10.53
C GLN A 222 -18.38 -4.61 9.99
N ARG A 223 -18.37 -3.91 8.84
CA ARG A 223 -19.60 -3.46 8.19
C ARG A 223 -20.45 -4.65 7.75
N PHE A 224 -19.84 -5.66 7.15
CA PHE A 224 -20.55 -6.88 6.72
C PHE A 224 -21.15 -7.65 7.91
N TYR A 225 -20.43 -7.77 9.03
CA TYR A 225 -20.96 -8.41 10.23
C TYR A 225 -22.03 -7.59 10.95
N SER A 226 -21.94 -6.25 10.91
CA SER A 226 -22.87 -5.37 11.63
C SER A 226 -24.26 -5.30 11.01
N ASP A 227 -24.37 -5.57 9.71
CA ASP A 227 -25.63 -5.56 8.96
C ASP A 227 -25.67 -6.74 7.96
N PRO A 228 -25.87 -7.97 8.46
CA PRO A 228 -25.92 -9.16 7.62
C PRO A 228 -27.18 -9.24 6.74
N ASP A 229 -28.23 -8.47 7.05
CA ASP A 229 -29.45 -8.43 6.24
C ASP A 229 -29.21 -7.72 4.90
N THR A 230 -28.29 -6.73 4.89
CA THR A 230 -27.83 -6.04 3.68
C THR A 230 -26.62 -6.72 3.06
N TRP A 231 -25.61 -7.09 3.86
CA TRP A 231 -24.28 -7.51 3.38
C TRP A 231 -24.01 -9.01 3.47
N GLY A 232 -24.99 -9.80 3.91
CA GLY A 232 -24.85 -11.24 4.03
C GLY A 232 -24.69 -11.92 2.67
N PRO A 233 -24.17 -13.17 2.65
CA PRO A 233 -23.85 -13.90 1.43
C PRO A 233 -25.05 -14.20 0.52
N GLN A 234 -26.28 -14.06 1.05
CA GLN A 234 -27.52 -14.20 0.28
C GLN A 234 -27.85 -12.95 -0.57
N ARG A 235 -27.28 -11.79 -0.21
CA ARG A 235 -27.49 -10.50 -0.89
C ARG A 235 -26.28 -10.07 -1.69
N LEU A 236 -25.09 -10.27 -1.13
CA LEU A 236 -23.83 -9.89 -1.74
C LEU A 236 -22.82 -11.04 -1.62
N GLN A 237 -22.46 -11.63 -2.75
CA GLN A 237 -21.30 -12.49 -2.84
C GLN A 237 -20.07 -11.60 -3.04
N HIS A 238 -19.02 -11.81 -2.24
CA HIS A 238 -17.79 -11.06 -2.39
C HIS A 238 -16.58 -11.99 -2.46
N THR A 239 -15.53 -11.52 -3.13
CA THR A 239 -14.22 -12.17 -3.18
C THR A 239 -13.13 -11.11 -3.06
N VAL A 240 -12.07 -11.39 -2.33
CA VAL A 240 -10.96 -10.46 -2.11
C VAL A 240 -9.77 -10.89 -2.96
N VAL A 241 -9.13 -9.95 -3.66
CA VAL A 241 -7.79 -10.14 -4.21
C VAL A 241 -6.79 -9.89 -3.07
N PRO A 242 -6.14 -10.94 -2.53
CA PRO A 242 -5.44 -10.83 -1.23
C PRO A 242 -4.14 -10.02 -1.30
N PHE A 243 -3.41 -10.15 -2.41
CA PHE A 243 -2.20 -9.41 -2.78
C PHE A 243 -1.92 -9.69 -4.26
N TRP A 244 -1.09 -8.87 -4.90
CA TRP A 244 -0.87 -8.97 -6.35
C TRP A 244 0.48 -8.41 -6.85
N TYR A 245 1.45 -8.17 -5.95
CA TYR A 245 2.80 -7.69 -6.28
C TYR A 245 3.58 -8.55 -7.29
N GLN A 246 3.20 -9.82 -7.46
CA GLN A 246 3.86 -10.78 -8.35
C GLN A 246 3.15 -10.94 -9.70
N ARG A 247 2.06 -10.21 -9.94
CA ARG A 247 1.32 -10.36 -11.18
C ARG A 247 2.18 -9.94 -12.38
N PRO A 248 2.20 -10.73 -13.48
CA PRO A 248 3.10 -10.45 -14.60
C PRO A 248 2.89 -9.08 -15.24
N GLY A 249 1.65 -8.59 -15.38
CA GLY A 249 1.38 -7.29 -16.00
C GLY A 249 1.85 -6.12 -15.13
N TYR A 250 1.62 -6.19 -13.81
CA TYR A 250 2.19 -5.25 -12.85
C TYR A 250 3.72 -5.23 -12.89
N VAL A 251 4.37 -6.40 -12.83
CA VAL A 251 5.85 -6.50 -12.86
C VAL A 251 6.41 -5.91 -14.17
N ARG A 252 5.82 -6.24 -15.33
CA ARG A 252 6.25 -5.69 -16.63
C ARG A 252 6.01 -4.19 -16.73
N SER A 253 4.90 -3.69 -16.19
CA SER A 253 4.63 -2.26 -16.15
C SER A 253 5.67 -1.51 -15.32
N MET A 254 6.02 -2.04 -14.14
CA MET A 254 7.09 -1.51 -13.29
C MET A 254 8.46 -1.57 -14.01
N GLN A 255 8.80 -2.69 -14.64
CA GLN A 255 10.03 -2.81 -15.44
C GLN A 255 10.10 -1.74 -16.53
N ARG A 256 9.01 -1.53 -17.27
CA ARG A 256 8.95 -0.56 -18.36
C ARG A 256 9.12 0.88 -17.87
N ILE A 257 8.49 1.28 -16.78
CA ILE A 257 8.66 2.65 -16.25
C ILE A 257 10.08 2.88 -15.70
N VAL A 258 10.69 1.86 -15.08
CA VAL A 258 12.07 1.95 -14.59
C VAL A 258 13.03 2.03 -15.77
N MET A 259 12.84 1.18 -16.77
CA MET A 259 13.64 1.20 -18.00
C MET A 259 13.53 2.51 -18.75
N GLY A 260 12.33 3.11 -18.80
CA GLY A 260 12.12 4.42 -19.40
C GLY A 260 12.95 5.53 -18.75
N GLU A 261 13.28 5.43 -17.46
CA GLU A 261 14.21 6.37 -16.81
C GLU A 261 15.68 6.00 -17.01
N VAL A 262 16.02 4.69 -16.99
CA VAL A 262 17.38 4.21 -17.25
C VAL A 262 17.85 4.59 -18.65
N GLU A 263 16.97 4.50 -19.66
CA GLU A 263 17.29 4.82 -21.06
C GLU A 263 17.52 6.31 -21.32
N LYS A 264 17.13 7.18 -20.38
CA LYS A 264 17.39 8.62 -20.48
C LYS A 264 18.81 9.01 -20.09
N TYR A 265 19.59 8.11 -19.49
CA TYR A 265 21.02 8.33 -19.29
C TYR A 265 21.76 8.22 -20.62
N SER A 266 22.70 9.14 -20.84
CA SER A 266 23.64 9.10 -21.96
C SER A 266 24.52 7.83 -21.91
N PRO A 267 25.10 7.41 -23.05
CA PRO A 267 26.06 6.30 -23.07
C PRO A 267 27.21 6.49 -22.08
N GLU A 268 27.68 7.72 -21.88
CA GLU A 268 28.73 8.07 -20.94
C GLU A 268 28.28 7.85 -19.48
N GLU A 269 27.11 8.37 -19.10
CA GLU A 269 26.53 8.15 -17.76
C GLU A 269 26.27 6.66 -17.51
N ARG A 270 25.82 5.91 -18.52
CA ARG A 270 25.65 4.46 -18.40
C ARG A 270 26.97 3.72 -18.20
N ALA A 271 28.05 4.17 -18.83
CA ALA A 271 29.38 3.59 -18.64
C ALA A 271 29.94 3.83 -17.22
N GLU A 272 29.49 4.87 -16.52
CA GLU A 272 29.79 5.12 -15.10
C GLU A 272 28.98 4.23 -14.14
N GLY A 273 28.01 3.48 -14.65
CA GLY A 273 27.13 2.60 -13.90
C GLY A 273 25.81 3.28 -13.52
N VAL A 274 24.71 2.53 -13.65
CA VAL A 274 23.36 2.98 -13.27
C VAL A 274 22.84 2.14 -12.11
N HIS A 275 22.34 2.82 -11.09
CA HIS A 275 21.71 2.20 -9.94
C HIS A 275 20.21 2.43 -9.94
N VAL A 276 19.47 1.46 -9.44
CA VAL A 276 18.03 1.56 -9.18
C VAL A 276 17.83 1.41 -7.68
N LEU A 277 17.16 2.38 -7.04
CA LEU A 277 16.79 2.31 -5.64
C LEU A 277 15.28 2.18 -5.53
N PHE A 278 14.81 0.98 -5.21
CA PHE A 278 13.43 0.76 -4.82
C PHE A 278 13.23 1.33 -3.41
N SER A 279 12.33 2.31 -3.31
CA SER A 279 11.93 2.94 -2.05
C SER A 279 10.50 2.51 -1.73
N ALA A 280 10.36 1.75 -0.66
CA ALA A 280 9.07 1.30 -0.14
C ALA A 280 8.73 2.09 1.14
N HIS A 281 7.45 2.36 1.40
CA HIS A 281 7.07 2.94 2.68
C HIS A 281 7.51 2.01 3.82
N GLY A 282 8.17 2.55 4.84
CA GLY A 282 8.59 1.75 5.99
C GLY A 282 7.40 1.26 6.81
N VAL A 283 7.58 0.18 7.56
CA VAL A 283 6.65 -0.21 8.62
C VAL A 283 7.42 -0.39 9.93
N PRO A 284 6.75 -0.29 11.09
CA PRO A 284 7.36 -0.67 12.36
C PRO A 284 7.88 -2.10 12.28
N LYS A 285 9.12 -2.33 12.73
CA LYS A 285 9.73 -3.66 12.72
C LYS A 285 8.91 -4.68 13.53
N SER A 286 8.24 -4.21 14.58
CA SER A 286 7.33 -5.02 15.39
C SER A 286 6.16 -5.61 14.61
N TYR A 287 5.77 -5.03 13.46
CA TYR A 287 4.71 -5.60 12.62
C TYR A 287 5.21 -6.84 11.88
N VAL A 288 6.42 -6.77 11.33
CA VAL A 288 7.05 -7.91 10.68
C VAL A 288 7.37 -9.01 11.68
N GLU A 289 7.89 -8.66 12.86
CA GLU A 289 8.11 -9.62 13.96
C GLU A 289 6.80 -10.29 14.43
N ALA A 290 5.66 -9.62 14.25
CA ALA A 290 4.33 -10.15 14.53
C ALA A 290 3.70 -10.92 13.35
N GLY A 291 4.42 -11.11 12.24
CA GLY A 291 4.00 -11.93 11.10
C GLY A 291 3.53 -11.15 9.86
N ASP A 292 3.59 -9.81 9.86
CA ASP A 292 3.23 -9.02 8.68
C ASP A 292 4.11 -9.41 7.46
N PRO A 293 3.52 -9.83 6.33
CA PRO A 293 4.27 -10.35 5.19
C PRO A 293 4.91 -9.25 4.33
N TYR A 294 4.66 -7.97 4.64
CA TYR A 294 5.03 -6.83 3.80
C TYR A 294 6.50 -6.82 3.39
N GLU A 295 7.44 -7.03 4.33
CA GLU A 295 8.88 -7.04 4.02
C GLU A 295 9.23 -8.10 2.98
N ALA A 296 8.81 -9.35 3.22
CA ALA A 296 9.07 -10.46 2.30
C ALA A 296 8.40 -10.26 0.92
N GLN A 297 7.20 -9.67 0.89
CA GLN A 297 6.53 -9.35 -0.38
C GLN A 297 7.22 -8.22 -1.14
N ILE A 298 7.73 -7.19 -0.45
CA ILE A 298 8.53 -6.12 -1.06
C ILE A 298 9.84 -6.68 -1.61
N GLU A 299 10.58 -7.47 -0.84
CA GLU A 299 11.82 -8.12 -1.30
C GLU A 299 11.56 -8.95 -2.55
N ARG A 300 10.52 -9.79 -2.54
CA ARG A 300 10.17 -10.61 -3.69
C ARG A 300 9.72 -9.79 -4.90
N CYS A 301 9.00 -8.69 -4.67
CA CYS A 301 8.59 -7.77 -5.73
C CYS A 301 9.81 -7.11 -6.39
N VAL A 302 10.78 -6.66 -5.59
CA VAL A 302 12.05 -6.09 -6.08
C VAL A 302 12.81 -7.11 -6.91
N GLU A 303 12.93 -8.36 -6.44
CA GLU A 303 13.57 -9.43 -7.20
C GLU A 303 12.92 -9.65 -8.57
N LEU A 304 11.58 -9.72 -8.62
CA LEU A 304 10.83 -9.93 -9.86
C LEU A 304 11.02 -8.79 -10.86
N ILE A 305 10.99 -7.54 -10.39
CA ILE A 305 11.19 -6.37 -11.24
C ILE A 305 12.65 -6.31 -11.70
N SER A 306 13.60 -6.47 -10.79
CA SER A 306 15.05 -6.42 -11.08
C SER A 306 15.49 -7.48 -12.08
N ALA A 307 14.84 -8.64 -12.09
CA ALA A 307 15.13 -9.72 -13.05
C ALA A 307 14.86 -9.35 -14.52
N GLY A 308 14.10 -8.29 -14.79
CA GLY A 308 13.88 -7.75 -16.13
C GLY A 308 14.71 -6.51 -16.46
N LEU A 309 15.57 -6.06 -15.55
CA LEU A 309 16.48 -4.95 -15.79
C LEU A 309 17.79 -5.44 -16.44
N PRO A 310 18.48 -4.60 -17.22
CA PRO A 310 19.78 -4.91 -17.80
C PRO A 310 20.82 -5.34 -16.77
N GLU A 311 21.75 -6.22 -17.16
CA GLU A 311 22.80 -6.74 -16.27
C GLU A 311 23.75 -5.64 -15.74
N ASP A 312 23.86 -4.51 -16.45
CA ASP A 312 24.65 -3.33 -16.05
C ASP A 312 23.93 -2.42 -15.03
N VAL A 313 22.68 -2.74 -14.66
CA VAL A 313 21.90 -2.00 -13.67
C VAL A 313 21.95 -2.70 -12.31
N THR A 314 22.45 -2.00 -11.29
CA THR A 314 22.49 -2.54 -9.92
C THR A 314 21.30 -2.05 -9.09
N SER A 315 20.52 -3.00 -8.57
CA SER A 315 19.31 -2.72 -7.79
C SER A 315 19.54 -2.72 -6.28
N HIS A 316 18.83 -1.84 -5.58
CA HIS A 316 18.86 -1.67 -4.12
C HIS A 316 17.43 -1.54 -3.58
N LEU A 317 17.22 -1.92 -2.32
CA LEU A 317 15.97 -1.71 -1.59
C LEU A 317 16.23 -0.84 -0.36
N SER A 318 15.30 0.07 -0.07
CA SER A 318 15.26 0.88 1.15
C SER A 318 13.84 1.20 1.57
N PHE A 319 13.69 1.67 2.80
CA PHE A 319 12.41 1.99 3.41
C PHE A 319 12.35 3.46 3.85
N GLN A 320 11.30 4.17 3.39
CA GLN A 320 11.11 5.61 3.57
C GLN A 320 10.12 5.96 4.70
N SER A 321 9.94 7.26 4.93
CA SER A 321 8.86 7.85 5.76
C SER A 321 8.77 7.33 7.21
N ARG A 322 9.89 7.02 7.86
CA ARG A 322 9.91 6.60 9.28
C ARG A 322 9.39 7.71 10.20
N VAL A 323 8.57 7.34 11.19
CA VAL A 323 8.01 8.31 12.14
C VAL A 323 8.13 7.88 13.61
N GLY A 324 8.50 8.85 14.46
CA GLY A 324 8.59 8.64 15.90
C GLY A 324 9.83 7.83 16.33
N PRO A 325 9.89 7.44 17.61
CA PRO A 325 11.10 6.87 18.22
C PRO A 325 11.21 5.34 18.11
N ILE A 326 10.23 4.67 17.51
CA ILE A 326 10.20 3.20 17.40
C ILE A 326 11.17 2.70 16.33
N GLU A 327 11.53 1.41 16.37
CA GLU A 327 12.33 0.80 15.31
C GLU A 327 11.47 0.50 14.07
N TRP A 328 11.94 0.96 12.92
CA TRP A 328 11.35 0.75 11.59
C TRP A 328 12.25 -0.14 10.74
N LEU A 329 11.67 -0.76 9.70
CA LEU A 329 12.42 -1.51 8.70
C LEU A 329 13.58 -0.71 8.10
N ARG A 330 14.65 -1.44 7.76
CA ARG A 330 15.93 -0.90 7.30
C ARG A 330 16.36 -1.64 6.03
N PRO A 331 17.21 -1.04 5.18
CA PRO A 331 17.88 0.24 5.37
C PRO A 331 16.95 1.44 5.14
N TYR A 332 17.22 2.56 5.80
CA TYR A 332 16.45 3.80 5.60
C TYR A 332 16.85 4.48 4.30
N THR A 333 15.89 5.04 3.56
CA THR A 333 16.15 5.64 2.24
C THR A 333 17.21 6.74 2.31
N ASP A 334 17.13 7.64 3.28
CA ASP A 334 18.13 8.71 3.47
C ASP A 334 19.53 8.17 3.78
N ASP A 335 19.63 7.17 4.66
CA ASP A 335 20.91 6.53 4.99
C ASP A 335 21.47 5.76 3.80
N LYS A 336 20.62 5.09 3.02
CA LYS A 336 21.03 4.34 1.83
C LYS A 336 21.53 5.27 0.72
N LEU A 337 20.89 6.43 0.53
CA LEU A 337 21.36 7.43 -0.44
C LEU A 337 22.76 7.96 -0.09
N ARG A 338 23.00 8.27 1.19
CA ARG A 338 24.34 8.68 1.66
C ARG A 338 25.37 7.56 1.47
N GLU A 339 25.01 6.31 1.79
CA GLU A 339 25.86 5.15 1.56
C GLU A 339 26.23 5.01 0.07
N LEU A 340 25.27 5.10 -0.83
CA LEU A 340 25.50 4.97 -2.27
C LEU A 340 26.34 6.12 -2.82
N GLY A 341 26.03 7.36 -2.45
CA GLY A 341 26.79 8.53 -2.90
C GLY A 341 28.24 8.50 -2.41
N THR A 342 28.47 8.16 -1.14
CA THR A 342 29.83 7.96 -0.60
C THR A 342 30.56 6.77 -1.23
N GLY A 343 29.81 5.75 -1.68
CA GLY A 343 30.29 4.64 -2.50
C GLY A 343 30.64 5.01 -3.94
N GLY A 344 30.41 6.27 -4.36
CA GLY A 344 30.77 6.77 -5.69
C GLY A 344 29.65 6.69 -6.72
N VAL A 345 28.44 6.26 -6.34
CA VAL A 345 27.28 6.22 -7.25
C VAL A 345 26.96 7.63 -7.75
N LYS A 346 26.82 7.78 -9.07
CA LYS A 346 26.46 9.06 -9.72
C LYS A 346 25.08 9.06 -10.33
N ASN A 347 24.66 7.93 -10.90
CA ASN A 347 23.41 7.80 -11.66
C ASN A 347 22.46 6.86 -10.91
N LEU A 348 21.31 7.38 -10.50
CA LEU A 348 20.37 6.65 -9.66
C LEU A 348 18.92 6.94 -10.07
N VAL A 349 18.17 5.87 -10.35
CA VAL A 349 16.71 5.91 -10.52
C VAL A 349 16.05 5.49 -9.21
N ALA A 350 15.36 6.41 -8.56
CA ALA A 350 14.53 6.12 -7.39
C ALA A 350 13.14 5.63 -7.83
N VAL A 351 12.66 4.53 -7.25
CA VAL A 351 11.43 3.85 -7.68
C VAL A 351 10.46 3.71 -6.51
N PRO A 352 9.28 4.37 -6.55
CA PRO A 352 8.23 4.14 -5.56
C PRO A 352 7.57 2.77 -5.81
N ILE A 353 7.82 1.79 -4.94
CA ILE A 353 7.39 0.40 -5.18
C ILE A 353 6.18 -0.06 -4.34
N SER A 354 5.83 0.69 -3.29
CA SER A 354 4.74 0.32 -2.37
C SER A 354 3.40 1.00 -2.68
N PHE A 355 3.34 1.85 -3.71
CA PHE A 355 2.13 2.56 -4.14
C PHE A 355 2.08 2.68 -5.66
N VAL A 356 0.87 2.66 -6.22
CA VAL A 356 0.66 2.67 -7.69
C VAL A 356 0.25 4.01 -8.27
N SER A 357 0.11 5.05 -7.45
CA SER A 357 -0.36 6.37 -7.88
C SER A 357 0.51 7.46 -7.26
N GLU A 358 0.66 8.58 -7.94
CA GLU A 358 1.36 9.74 -7.38
C GLU A 358 0.67 10.23 -6.11
N HIS A 359 1.46 10.59 -5.11
CA HIS A 359 1.00 11.08 -3.81
C HIS A 359 2.13 11.86 -3.13
N ILE A 360 1.93 12.28 -1.88
CA ILE A 360 2.91 13.13 -1.18
C ILE A 360 4.31 12.51 -1.08
N GLU A 361 4.42 11.19 -0.90
CA GLU A 361 5.73 10.56 -0.74
C GLU A 361 6.51 10.52 -2.06
N THR A 362 5.85 10.54 -3.22
CA THR A 362 6.54 10.60 -4.51
C THR A 362 6.88 12.05 -4.88
N LEU A 363 5.92 12.95 -4.79
CA LEU A 363 6.03 14.31 -5.30
C LEU A 363 6.76 15.27 -4.37
N GLU A 364 6.73 15.03 -3.05
CA GLU A 364 7.44 15.84 -2.08
C GLU A 364 8.65 15.10 -1.52
N GLU A 365 8.45 13.91 -0.95
CA GLU A 365 9.53 13.21 -0.26
C GLU A 365 10.61 12.72 -1.26
N MET A 366 10.25 12.10 -2.39
CA MET A 366 11.24 11.68 -3.39
C MET A 366 11.74 12.81 -4.29
N ASP A 367 10.83 13.60 -4.88
CA ASP A 367 11.21 14.63 -5.86
C ASP A 367 11.88 15.87 -5.21
N MET A 368 11.73 16.07 -3.90
CA MET A 368 12.35 17.18 -3.15
C MET A 368 13.30 16.68 -2.05
N GLU A 369 12.80 16.08 -0.96
CA GLU A 369 13.63 15.77 0.23
C GLU A 369 14.76 14.77 -0.10
N TYR A 370 14.46 13.63 -0.73
CA TYR A 370 15.47 12.62 -1.07
C TYR A 370 16.36 13.00 -2.23
N ARG A 371 15.83 13.77 -3.19
CA ARG A 371 16.66 14.34 -4.24
C ARG A 371 17.75 15.23 -3.66
N GLU A 372 17.41 16.11 -2.71
CA GLU A 372 18.39 16.95 -2.01
C GLU A 372 19.45 16.10 -1.30
N VAL A 373 19.03 15.06 -0.56
CA VAL A 373 19.95 14.13 0.10
C VAL A 373 20.88 13.41 -0.90
N ALA A 374 20.35 13.01 -2.05
CA ALA A 374 21.12 12.34 -3.09
C ALA A 374 22.16 13.28 -3.73
N GLU A 375 21.76 14.50 -4.08
CA GLU A 375 22.63 15.53 -4.64
C GLU A 375 23.75 15.91 -3.65
N GLU A 376 23.42 16.10 -2.35
CA GLU A 376 24.40 16.33 -1.29
C GLU A 376 25.39 15.17 -1.10
N ALA A 377 24.94 13.93 -1.30
CA ALA A 377 25.78 12.73 -1.26
C ALA A 377 26.62 12.55 -2.55
N GLY A 378 26.44 13.41 -3.56
CA GLY A 378 27.19 13.40 -4.81
C GLY A 378 26.59 12.53 -5.92
N ILE A 379 25.32 12.16 -5.81
CA ILE A 379 24.51 11.47 -6.84
C ILE A 379 23.84 12.55 -7.70
N ASN A 380 24.54 13.03 -8.75
CA ASN A 380 24.06 14.14 -9.57
C ASN A 380 23.12 13.71 -10.70
N GLY A 381 23.19 12.44 -11.12
CA GLY A 381 22.27 11.84 -12.08
C GLY A 381 21.04 11.28 -11.37
N TRP A 382 20.31 12.09 -10.62
CA TRP A 382 19.07 11.66 -9.97
C TRP A 382 17.91 11.61 -10.97
N ARG A 383 17.17 10.49 -10.97
CA ARG A 383 15.88 10.34 -11.66
C ARG A 383 14.89 9.65 -10.74
N ARG A 384 13.60 9.93 -10.91
CA ARG A 384 12.52 9.20 -10.25
C ARG A 384 11.65 8.52 -11.30
N ALA A 385 11.39 7.22 -11.14
CA ALA A 385 10.38 6.53 -11.94
C ALA A 385 8.98 7.06 -11.58
N PRO A 386 8.12 7.37 -12.57
CA PRO A 386 6.75 7.78 -12.29
C PRO A 386 5.98 6.67 -11.56
N ALA A 387 4.98 7.01 -10.76
CA ALA A 387 4.02 6.00 -10.32
C ALA A 387 3.22 5.47 -11.53
N LEU A 388 2.67 4.26 -11.41
CA LEU A 388 1.93 3.61 -12.51
C LEU A 388 0.72 4.43 -12.97
N ASN A 389 0.03 5.12 -12.06
CA ASN A 389 -1.15 5.93 -12.36
C ASN A 389 -2.15 5.13 -13.22
N THR A 390 -2.49 5.61 -14.41
CA THR A 390 -3.37 4.93 -15.38
C THR A 390 -2.59 4.20 -16.47
N ASP A 391 -1.44 3.63 -16.15
CA ASP A 391 -0.69 2.83 -17.11
C ASP A 391 -1.54 1.69 -17.66
N GLN A 392 -1.62 1.57 -19.00
CA GLN A 392 -2.59 0.68 -19.65
C GLN A 392 -2.32 -0.80 -19.33
N GLU A 393 -1.06 -1.24 -19.38
CA GLU A 393 -0.71 -2.64 -19.11
C GLU A 393 -1.00 -3.01 -17.64
N PHE A 394 -0.77 -2.08 -16.72
CA PHE A 394 -1.14 -2.24 -15.32
C PHE A 394 -2.66 -2.31 -15.14
N VAL A 395 -3.43 -1.40 -15.77
CA VAL A 395 -4.90 -1.40 -15.69
C VAL A 395 -5.49 -2.69 -16.28
N ASP A 396 -4.94 -3.17 -17.40
CA ASP A 396 -5.36 -4.43 -18.01
C ASP A 396 -5.07 -5.65 -17.12
N ASP A 397 -3.97 -5.62 -16.37
CA ASP A 397 -3.64 -6.66 -15.40
C ASP A 397 -4.55 -6.60 -14.16
N MET A 398 -4.97 -5.41 -13.71
CA MET A 398 -6.02 -5.26 -12.70
C MET A 398 -7.35 -5.82 -13.19
N ALA A 399 -7.75 -5.54 -14.44
CA ALA A 399 -8.96 -6.10 -15.05
C ALA A 399 -8.89 -7.63 -15.12
N SER A 400 -7.72 -8.16 -15.47
CA SER A 400 -7.47 -9.61 -15.47
C SER A 400 -7.58 -10.20 -14.06
N ALA A 401 -7.05 -9.54 -13.03
CA ALA A 401 -7.19 -9.96 -11.64
C ALA A 401 -8.66 -10.01 -11.19
N VAL A 402 -9.46 -9.01 -11.59
CA VAL A 402 -10.89 -8.97 -11.29
C VAL A 402 -11.63 -10.14 -11.95
N ILE A 403 -11.37 -10.40 -13.24
CA ILE A 403 -12.00 -11.49 -13.97
C ILE A 403 -11.60 -12.85 -13.37
N GLU A 404 -10.30 -13.06 -13.08
CA GLU A 404 -9.79 -14.26 -12.42
C GLU A 404 -10.44 -14.49 -11.05
N ALA A 405 -10.63 -13.44 -10.26
CA ALA A 405 -11.29 -13.50 -8.95
C ALA A 405 -12.77 -13.91 -9.07
N LEU A 406 -13.48 -13.46 -10.11
CA LEU A 406 -14.86 -13.86 -10.39
C LEU A 406 -14.98 -15.32 -10.85
N CYS A 407 -13.92 -15.90 -11.44
CA CYS A 407 -13.91 -17.31 -11.88
C CYS A 407 -13.51 -18.29 -10.77
N SER A 408 -12.81 -17.80 -9.76
CA SER A 408 -12.20 -18.63 -8.72
C SER A 408 -13.16 -18.84 -7.55
N PRO A 409 -12.96 -19.88 -6.71
CA PRO A 409 -13.65 -19.96 -5.43
C PRO A 409 -13.50 -18.65 -4.65
N ALA A 410 -14.61 -18.15 -4.13
CA ALA A 410 -14.63 -16.87 -3.43
C ALA A 410 -13.66 -16.89 -2.24
N VAL A 411 -12.79 -15.89 -2.16
CA VAL A 411 -11.90 -15.69 -1.03
C VAL A 411 -12.55 -14.67 -0.10
N SER A 412 -12.99 -15.12 1.07
CA SER A 412 -13.54 -14.24 2.08
C SER A 412 -12.49 -13.28 2.64
N ILE A 413 -12.94 -12.21 3.29
CA ILE A 413 -12.03 -11.27 3.98
C ILE A 413 -11.15 -11.99 5.03
N ALA A 414 -11.72 -12.94 5.77
CA ALA A 414 -10.98 -13.70 6.77
C ALA A 414 -9.89 -14.57 6.13
N GLU A 415 -10.21 -15.27 5.02
CA GLU A 415 -9.24 -16.08 4.28
C GLU A 415 -8.14 -15.22 3.65
N ALA A 416 -8.48 -14.06 3.09
CA ALA A 416 -7.50 -13.14 2.52
C ALA A 416 -6.51 -12.62 3.57
N CYS A 417 -6.97 -12.30 4.78
CA CYS A 417 -6.07 -11.91 5.87
C CYS A 417 -5.28 -13.10 6.42
N ALA A 418 -5.89 -14.28 6.58
CA ALA A 418 -5.20 -15.48 7.03
C ALA A 418 -4.09 -15.92 6.05
N ALA A 419 -4.32 -15.80 4.74
CA ALA A 419 -3.30 -16.02 3.70
C ALA A 419 -2.09 -15.08 3.81
N ASN A 420 -2.25 -13.98 4.54
CA ASN A 420 -1.23 -12.97 4.82
C ASN A 420 -0.79 -12.98 6.30
N ASN A 421 -0.93 -14.12 7.00
CA ASN A 421 -0.56 -14.29 8.42
C ASN A 421 -1.22 -13.28 9.37
N VAL A 422 -2.35 -12.71 8.98
CA VAL A 422 -3.14 -11.80 9.82
C VAL A 422 -4.44 -12.49 10.19
N GLU A 423 -4.58 -12.83 11.48
CA GLU A 423 -5.87 -13.25 12.01
C GLU A 423 -6.76 -12.03 12.22
N LEU A 424 -7.92 -12.04 11.56
CA LEU A 424 -9.00 -11.13 11.89
C LEU A 424 -9.83 -11.78 13.00
N GLU A 425 -9.77 -11.21 14.21
CA GLU A 425 -10.74 -11.54 15.24
C GLU A 425 -12.14 -11.10 14.78
N GLU A 426 -13.12 -12.01 14.77
CA GLU A 426 -14.51 -11.74 14.38
C GLU A 426 -15.24 -10.73 15.28
N LYS A 427 -14.61 -10.29 16.38
CA LYS A 427 -15.23 -9.39 17.36
C LYS A 427 -15.12 -7.92 16.92
N PRO A 428 -16.20 -7.15 16.96
CA PRO A 428 -16.18 -5.72 16.65
C PRO A 428 -15.14 -4.95 17.50
N LEU A 429 -14.49 -3.92 16.91
CA LEU A 429 -13.45 -3.11 17.58
C LEU A 429 -13.88 -2.60 18.98
N TYR A 430 -15.15 -2.26 19.18
CA TYR A 430 -15.63 -1.78 20.48
C TYR A 430 -15.58 -2.86 21.59
N GLN A 431 -15.75 -4.13 21.25
CA GLN A 431 -15.60 -5.24 22.20
C GLN A 431 -14.13 -5.45 22.58
N ARG A 432 -13.20 -5.22 21.63
CA ARG A 432 -11.75 -5.30 21.86
C ARG A 432 -11.23 -4.23 22.83
N TYR A 433 -11.81 -3.04 22.81
CA TYR A 433 -11.43 -1.92 23.69
C TYR A 433 -12.27 -1.79 24.96
N GLY A 434 -13.14 -2.75 25.27
CA GLY A 434 -13.98 -2.72 26.47
C GLY A 434 -14.95 -1.52 26.50
N MET A 435 -15.28 -0.95 25.34
CA MET A 435 -16.24 0.15 25.22
C MET A 435 -17.67 -0.42 25.15
N GLN A 436 -18.12 -1.06 26.24
CA GLN A 436 -19.47 -1.62 26.31
C GLN A 436 -20.55 -0.58 26.62
N ASN A 437 -20.20 0.66 26.96
CA ASN A 437 -21.18 1.70 27.33
C ASN A 437 -20.75 3.08 26.82
N MET A 438 -21.13 3.41 25.59
CA MET A 438 -21.29 4.80 25.15
C MET A 438 -22.73 4.91 24.60
N PRO A 439 -23.61 5.73 25.19
CA PRO A 439 -24.95 5.90 24.66
C PRO A 439 -24.86 6.50 23.25
N GLY A 440 -25.52 5.85 22.30
CA GLY A 440 -25.62 6.31 20.93
C GLY A 440 -26.28 7.69 20.88
N VAL A 441 -25.61 8.64 20.25
CA VAL A 441 -26.28 9.75 19.59
C VAL A 441 -26.71 9.20 18.25
N TYR A 442 -27.90 8.62 18.20
CA TYR A 442 -28.85 8.58 17.08
C TYR A 442 -30.08 7.83 17.62
N ASP A 443 -30.85 8.53 18.47
CA ASP A 443 -32.25 8.21 18.71
C ASP A 443 -33.08 9.16 17.83
N SER A 444 -33.68 8.62 16.78
CA SER A 444 -34.84 9.22 16.16
C SER A 444 -35.84 8.12 15.85
N GLY A 445 -36.31 7.46 16.92
CA GLY A 445 -37.57 6.72 16.92
C GLY A 445 -38.63 7.51 17.69
N ASP A 446 -39.42 8.35 17.02
CA ASP A 446 -40.73 8.74 17.56
C ASP A 446 -41.78 7.82 16.94
N ASP A 447 -41.94 6.67 17.58
CA ASP A 447 -43.02 5.73 17.30
C ASP A 447 -44.18 6.06 18.25
N ARG A 448 -45.11 6.90 17.79
CA ARG A 448 -46.41 7.11 18.44
C ARG A 448 -47.51 6.53 17.58
N SER A 449 -47.87 5.29 17.87
CA SER A 449 -49.18 4.74 17.53
C SER A 449 -50.12 4.89 18.73
N GLY A 450 -51.32 5.46 18.49
CA GLY A 450 -52.47 5.24 19.37
C GLY A 450 -53.44 6.41 19.56
N ARG A 451 -54.51 6.36 18.76
CA ARG A 451 -55.93 6.73 19.04
C ARG A 451 -56.54 7.98 18.37
N SER A 452 -57.40 7.64 17.40
CA SER A 452 -58.80 8.04 17.22
C SER A 452 -59.18 9.51 17.06
N GLY A 453 -59.82 9.80 15.92
CA GLY A 453 -61.10 10.53 15.92
C GLY A 453 -61.17 11.76 15.02
N GLY A 454 -62.02 11.69 14.00
CA GLY A 454 -62.91 12.79 13.62
C GLY A 454 -62.41 13.79 12.57
N GLY A 455 -62.97 13.67 11.36
CA GLY A 455 -63.85 14.72 10.82
C GLY A 455 -63.24 16.03 10.27
N HIS A 456 -63.54 16.24 8.98
CA HIS A 456 -63.81 17.52 8.30
C HIS A 456 -62.66 18.27 7.60
N GLY A 457 -62.90 18.53 6.31
CA GLY A 457 -62.67 19.86 5.73
C GLY A 457 -61.65 19.92 4.61
N ALA A 458 -62.10 19.73 3.36
CA ALA A 458 -61.52 20.46 2.22
C ALA A 458 -61.74 21.99 2.41
N PRO A 459 -60.97 22.86 1.76
CA PRO A 459 -61.19 23.10 0.34
C PRO A 459 -59.92 23.27 -0.52
N ALA A 460 -60.12 23.03 -1.81
CA ALA A 460 -59.24 23.37 -2.90
C ALA A 460 -59.15 24.88 -3.14
N VAL A 461 -58.01 25.36 -3.67
CA VAL A 461 -57.95 26.43 -4.67
C VAL A 461 -56.81 26.11 -5.65
N ALA A 462 -57.15 26.12 -6.94
CA ALA A 462 -56.29 25.92 -8.09
C ALA A 462 -55.80 27.27 -8.68
N VAL A 463 -55.22 27.21 -9.89
CA VAL A 463 -54.74 28.28 -10.81
C VAL A 463 -53.24 28.53 -10.68
N GLY A 464 -52.39 28.43 -11.72
CA GLY A 464 -52.58 28.29 -13.16
C GLY A 464 -51.43 29.02 -13.91
N HIS A 465 -51.15 28.60 -15.16
CA HIS A 465 -50.16 29.09 -16.15
C HIS A 465 -48.75 28.45 -16.05
N GLN A 466 -48.29 27.55 -16.94
CA GLN A 466 -48.23 27.51 -18.42
C GLN A 466 -47.54 28.69 -19.09
N GLU A 467 -46.35 28.43 -19.66
CA GLU A 467 -45.96 28.84 -21.02
C GLU A 467 -44.88 27.87 -21.57
N GLU A 468 -45.28 27.02 -22.50
CA GLU A 468 -44.46 26.58 -23.65
C GLU A 468 -44.32 27.78 -24.62
N VAL A 469 -43.32 27.87 -25.51
CA VAL A 469 -43.51 27.47 -26.93
C VAL A 469 -42.20 27.62 -27.75
N THR A 470 -41.80 26.47 -28.33
CA THR A 470 -41.30 26.16 -29.70
C THR A 470 -39.98 26.65 -30.32
N HIS A 471 -39.23 25.64 -30.78
CA HIS A 471 -38.51 25.44 -32.07
C HIS A 471 -38.61 26.49 -33.19
N HIS A 472 -37.48 26.73 -33.88
CA HIS A 472 -37.39 26.67 -35.35
C HIS A 472 -35.96 26.37 -35.88
N ASN A 473 -35.94 25.63 -36.99
CA ASN A 473 -34.81 25.17 -37.82
C ASN A 473 -34.17 26.28 -38.66
N GLY A 474 -32.95 26.04 -39.19
CA GLY A 474 -32.54 26.60 -40.49
C GLY A 474 -31.04 26.88 -40.71
N GLU A 475 -30.34 25.87 -41.23
CA GLU A 475 -29.30 25.86 -42.29
C GLU A 475 -28.36 27.07 -42.55
N GLY A 476 -27.07 26.77 -42.76
CA GLY A 476 -26.32 27.31 -43.89
C GLY A 476 -24.89 27.85 -43.67
N GLY A 477 -23.87 27.04 -44.01
CA GLY A 477 -22.84 27.50 -44.96
C GLY A 477 -21.43 27.93 -44.48
N SER A 478 -20.49 26.99 -44.64
CA SER A 478 -19.14 27.14 -45.24
C SER A 478 -18.02 27.95 -44.56
N GLY A 479 -16.85 27.30 -44.40
CA GLY A 479 -15.54 27.93 -44.16
C GLY A 479 -14.42 26.94 -43.82
N HIS A 480 -13.65 26.54 -44.84
CA HIS A 480 -12.54 25.58 -44.85
C HIS A 480 -11.31 25.92 -43.99
N MET A 481 -10.59 24.89 -43.49
CA MET A 481 -9.12 24.65 -43.57
C MET A 481 -8.81 23.23 -43.01
N LEU A 482 -8.61 22.19 -43.85
CA LEU A 482 -7.32 21.57 -44.26
C LEU A 482 -6.40 21.26 -43.06
N SER A 483 -6.34 20.03 -42.50
CA SER A 483 -5.84 18.75 -43.03
C SER A 483 -4.39 18.77 -43.57
N SER A 484 -3.49 18.12 -42.83
CA SER A 484 -2.32 17.44 -43.40
C SER A 484 -1.86 16.31 -42.47
N TYR A 485 -2.35 15.11 -42.77
CA TYR A 485 -1.81 13.82 -42.36
C TYR A 485 -1.20 13.19 -43.61
N VAL A 486 0.09 12.80 -43.57
CA VAL A 486 0.74 11.96 -44.59
C VAL A 486 1.72 11.00 -43.89
N PRO A 487 1.66 9.67 -44.16
CA PRO A 487 2.48 8.63 -43.53
C PRO A 487 3.67 8.19 -44.42
N PRO A 488 4.45 7.19 -43.97
CA PRO A 488 4.86 6.09 -44.84
C PRO A 488 4.49 4.73 -44.19
N ALA A 489 3.58 3.91 -44.75
CA ALA A 489 3.80 2.93 -45.82
C ALA A 489 5.03 2.03 -45.56
N ALA A 490 4.87 0.83 -44.99
CA ALA A 490 4.35 -0.43 -45.57
C ALA A 490 5.48 -1.36 -46.05
N TRP A 491 5.73 -2.43 -45.28
CA TRP A 491 6.13 -3.74 -45.80
C TRP A 491 5.21 -4.79 -45.16
N ALA A 492 4.49 -5.54 -45.98
CA ALA A 492 3.61 -6.63 -45.60
C ALA A 492 3.95 -7.88 -46.42
N GLN A 493 3.64 -9.05 -45.83
CA GLN A 493 3.57 -10.41 -46.39
C GLN A 493 4.91 -11.17 -46.39
N ASN A 494 5.03 -12.41 -45.90
CA ASN A 494 4.06 -13.50 -45.75
C ASN A 494 4.56 -14.57 -44.72
N PRO A 495 3.73 -15.57 -44.33
CA PRO A 495 3.83 -16.33 -43.09
C PRO A 495 4.40 -17.76 -43.23
N GLY A 496 4.80 -18.35 -42.10
CA GLY A 496 4.79 -19.80 -41.89
C GLY A 496 6.13 -20.45 -41.50
N ARG A 497 6.03 -21.36 -40.52
CA ARG A 497 6.94 -22.46 -40.12
C ARG A 497 8.01 -22.21 -39.04
N ASN A 498 7.72 -22.74 -37.84
CA ASN A 498 8.46 -23.77 -37.08
C ASN A 498 8.25 -23.50 -35.57
N ALA A 499 7.24 -24.08 -34.93
CA ALA A 499 7.26 -25.40 -34.27
C ALA A 499 8.61 -26.14 -34.22
N ASP A 500 8.90 -26.62 -33.00
CA ASP A 500 9.91 -27.59 -32.57
C ASP A 500 11.33 -27.09 -32.25
N ILE A 501 11.94 -27.85 -31.33
CA ILE A 501 13.32 -27.81 -30.78
C ILE A 501 13.44 -26.86 -29.55
N TYR A 502 13.40 -27.29 -28.28
CA TYR A 502 14.19 -28.34 -27.64
C TYR A 502 13.45 -29.03 -26.47
N THR A 503 13.29 -30.35 -26.55
CA THR A 503 13.21 -31.25 -25.39
C THR A 503 14.32 -32.30 -25.53
N ARG A 504 14.88 -32.71 -24.39
CA ARG A 504 15.89 -33.77 -24.14
C ARG A 504 17.37 -33.42 -24.36
N LYS A 505 18.10 -33.38 -23.26
CA LYS A 505 19.06 -34.45 -22.90
C LYS A 505 19.38 -34.41 -21.40
N THR A 506 18.77 -35.32 -20.65
CA THR A 506 19.36 -35.89 -19.45
C THR A 506 20.16 -37.13 -19.85
N GLN A 507 21.22 -37.38 -19.06
CA GLN A 507 21.99 -38.61 -18.85
C GLN A 507 23.44 -38.68 -19.37
N ASN A 508 24.28 -38.88 -18.35
CA ASN A 508 25.54 -39.65 -18.26
C ASN A 508 26.85 -38.86 -18.27
N LEU A 509 27.48 -38.77 -17.09
CA LEU A 509 28.74 -39.44 -16.71
C LEU A 509 29.16 -38.91 -15.32
N SER A 510 28.96 -39.66 -14.24
CA SER A 510 29.94 -40.58 -13.62
C SER A 510 30.94 -39.87 -12.69
N ILE A 511 30.75 -40.11 -11.39
CA ILE A 511 31.71 -39.82 -10.32
C ILE A 511 32.78 -40.91 -10.31
N GLY A 512 34.05 -40.52 -10.16
CA GLY A 512 35.17 -41.39 -9.81
C GLY A 512 36.26 -40.60 -9.06
N PRO A 513 37.00 -41.23 -8.13
CA PRO A 513 37.63 -40.60 -6.97
C PRO A 513 39.14 -40.32 -7.17
N ASP A 514 39.75 -39.66 -6.17
CA ASP A 514 41.20 -39.61 -5.86
C ASP A 514 41.96 -38.28 -6.11
N GLY A 515 42.06 -37.49 -5.03
CA GLY A 515 43.21 -36.75 -4.47
C GLY A 515 44.37 -36.19 -5.33
N ARG A 516 44.56 -34.86 -5.17
CA ARG A 516 45.82 -34.04 -5.20
C ARG A 516 46.45 -33.84 -6.61
N ASN A 517 47.14 -32.75 -6.97
CA ASN A 517 47.59 -31.50 -6.33
C ASN A 517 48.03 -30.48 -7.43
N GLU A 518 48.17 -29.21 -7.03
CA GLU A 518 49.18 -28.19 -7.42
C GLU A 518 49.27 -27.60 -8.85
N ASP A 519 49.13 -26.26 -8.92
CA ASP A 519 50.09 -25.27 -9.46
C ASP A 519 49.35 -23.91 -9.62
N GLU A 520 49.83 -22.69 -9.33
CA GLU A 520 50.91 -22.05 -8.57
C GLU A 520 50.45 -20.56 -8.39
N GLY A 521 50.93 -19.84 -7.37
CA GLY A 521 50.69 -18.39 -7.16
C GLY A 521 51.60 -17.49 -8.03
N PRO A 522 51.96 -16.23 -7.66
CA PRO A 522 51.80 -15.59 -6.34
C PRO A 522 51.50 -14.05 -6.26
N ALA A 523 51.07 -13.65 -5.05
CA ALA A 523 51.48 -12.50 -4.22
C ALA A 523 51.14 -11.01 -4.51
N PHE A 524 50.60 -10.38 -3.45
CA PHE A 524 50.91 -9.08 -2.76
C PHE A 524 49.62 -8.30 -2.46
N ALA A 525 49.32 -7.71 -1.28
CA ALA A 525 49.87 -7.75 0.07
C ALA A 525 48.79 -7.18 1.04
N ARG A 526 48.75 -7.71 2.27
CA ARG A 526 47.93 -7.23 3.40
C ARG A 526 48.77 -6.29 4.29
N ILE A 527 48.24 -5.13 4.67
CA ILE A 527 48.66 -4.42 5.89
C ILE A 527 47.45 -3.69 6.51
N TRP A 528 47.12 -4.05 7.76
CA TRP A 528 46.77 -3.22 8.93
C TRP A 528 45.70 -3.86 9.82
N GLN A 529 46.14 -4.35 10.98
CA GLN A 529 45.35 -4.50 12.21
C GLN A 529 45.89 -3.50 13.24
N PRO A 530 45.06 -2.90 14.10
CA PRO A 530 45.52 -2.38 15.37
C PRO A 530 45.13 -3.33 16.52
N ARG A 531 46.15 -3.73 17.28
CA ARG A 531 46.06 -4.17 18.67
C ARG A 531 45.60 -3.01 19.54
N ILE A 532 44.68 -3.24 20.47
CA ILE A 532 44.55 -2.42 21.68
C ILE A 532 44.62 -3.30 22.93
N LEU A 533 45.56 -2.92 23.78
CA LEU A 533 45.87 -3.42 25.11
C LEU A 533 44.71 -3.22 26.09
N GLY A 534 44.50 -4.20 26.96
CA GLY A 534 43.70 -4.03 28.15
C GLY A 534 44.36 -3.07 29.15
N ALA A 535 43.57 -2.11 29.64
CA ALA A 535 43.83 -1.41 30.89
C ALA A 535 42.51 -1.37 31.68
N ARG A 536 42.53 -2.00 32.86
CA ARG A 536 41.50 -1.83 33.89
C ARG A 536 41.66 -0.44 34.50
N LEU A 537 40.60 0.35 34.53
CA LEU A 537 40.45 1.47 35.46
C LEU A 537 39.06 1.43 36.09
N SER A 538 39.05 1.75 37.37
CA SER A 538 38.05 1.49 38.40
C SER A 538 36.83 2.41 38.36
N GLU A 539 35.74 1.91 38.93
CA GLU A 539 34.56 2.67 39.37
C GLU A 539 34.97 3.83 40.30
N ALA A 540 34.94 5.07 39.81
CA ALA A 540 34.64 6.32 40.53
C ALA A 540 35.02 7.53 39.65
N GLY A 541 34.04 8.12 38.97
CA GLY A 541 34.25 9.29 38.11
C GLY A 541 32.96 9.71 37.40
N VAL A 542 31.91 9.90 38.18
CA VAL A 542 30.61 10.41 37.74
C VAL A 542 30.67 11.94 37.71
N LEU A 543 29.95 12.54 36.74
CA LEU A 543 29.61 13.98 36.57
C LEU A 543 30.69 14.89 35.96
N GLY A 544 30.58 15.14 34.65
CA GLY A 544 31.24 16.31 34.03
C GLY A 544 31.50 16.25 32.53
N ALA A 545 30.60 15.74 31.68
CA ALA A 545 30.71 15.91 30.22
C ALA A 545 29.39 15.51 29.51
N PHE A 546 28.33 16.31 29.68
CA PHE A 546 27.12 16.23 28.84
C PHE A 546 26.43 17.58 28.88
N PHE A 547 27.11 18.63 28.36
CA PHE A 547 26.46 19.91 28.08
C PHE A 547 27.27 20.85 27.15
N VAL A 548 27.94 20.35 26.10
CA VAL A 548 28.39 21.22 24.98
C VAL A 548 28.53 20.37 23.71
N GLU A 549 27.42 20.06 23.03
CA GLU A 549 27.46 19.72 21.59
C GLU A 549 26.06 19.78 20.96
N MET A 550 25.38 20.92 21.14
CA MET A 550 24.14 21.18 20.41
C MET A 550 23.93 22.64 20.04
N CYS A 551 25.04 23.36 19.78
CA CYS A 551 25.07 24.70 19.20
C CYS A 551 26.42 24.91 18.51
N GLN A 552 26.63 24.36 17.30
CA GLN A 552 27.55 24.92 16.28
C GLN A 552 27.61 24.04 15.01
N VAL A 553 26.59 24.12 14.15
CA VAL A 553 26.77 24.11 12.68
C VAL A 553 25.67 24.97 12.07
N LYS A 554 25.81 26.30 12.22
CA LYS A 554 25.36 27.27 11.21
C LYS A 554 26.49 28.27 11.06
N GLY A 555 27.38 27.98 10.11
CA GLY A 555 28.33 28.96 9.62
C GLY A 555 27.57 30.04 8.86
N GLY A 556 27.47 31.21 9.46
CA GLY A 556 26.93 32.41 8.84
C GLY A 556 27.61 33.61 9.46
N ASN A 557 28.60 34.15 8.76
CA ASN A 557 29.30 35.38 9.10
C ASN A 557 28.30 36.53 9.25
N PHE A 558 28.26 37.21 10.39
CA PHE A 558 27.94 38.64 10.45
C PHE A 558 28.40 39.25 11.77
N LEU A 559 29.40 40.13 11.70
CA LEU A 559 29.79 41.01 12.80
C LEU A 559 30.33 42.33 12.21
N SER A 560 29.45 43.32 12.06
CA SER A 560 29.63 44.72 12.47
C SER A 560 28.36 45.50 12.10
N LEU A 561 27.49 45.84 13.05
CA LEU A 561 27.49 47.09 13.82
C LEU A 561 27.32 48.35 12.96
N PHE A 562 26.15 48.95 13.11
CA PHE A 562 25.79 50.37 12.93
C PHE A 562 26.88 51.33 12.45
N GLY A 563 26.61 52.04 11.35
CA GLY A 563 27.16 53.39 11.13
C GLY A 563 27.57 53.77 9.71
N LEU A 564 26.62 53.75 8.76
CA LEU A 564 26.37 54.70 7.63
C LEU A 564 25.59 54.03 6.51
#